data_AF-A0A452XRJ6-F1
#
_entry.id   AF-A0A452XRJ6-F1
#
_cell.length_a   1.000
_cell.length_b   1.000
_cell.length_c   1.000
_cell.angle_alpha   90.00
_cell.angle_beta   90.00
_cell.angle_gamma   90.00
#
_symmetry.space_group_name_H-M   'P 1'
#
loop_
_entity.id
_entity.type
_entity.pdbx_description
1 polymer ?
#
loop_
_entity_poly.entity_id
_entity_poly.type
_entity_poly.pdbx_seq_one_letter_code
_entity_poly.pdbx_strand_id
1 'polypeptide(L)'
;SGELPTDAGVIPRSVRQIFDILEAQCAEYSMKVTFLELYNEEITDLLAPDEPRFPVLPVPEDKNKKPIALMEDGKGGVFVRGLEEEVVYSAGEIYKILDKGSAKRRTAETLLNKQSSRSHSIFSITIHIKELTHESEEMIKIGKLNLVDLAGSENISRSGARDGRAREAGEINKSLLTLGRVINALVEHSGHVPYRDSKLTRLLRDSLGGKTKTCIIATISPSVYCLEETLSTLDYAHRAKNIRNKPEVNQKMMKSAVIKDLYSEIDRLKQEVFAAREKNGIYIPRERYLQEEAEKKAMTEKIEKLGVDLEARDKQLVELKELYDAQMLLSAELGEKLEKTQKDLEDTRHALHDLEEKYSEAKSTIKEKEFVIFNLQNSEKSLVDCAYNLRAELENAAADVSGLFSKIGLASQLDHLYFVMDRFHFNGHCS
;
A
#
# COMPACT_ATOMS: atom_id res chain seq x y z
N SER A 1 -30.72 15.51 -32.86
CA SER A 1 -30.03 14.23 -32.68
C SER A 1 -28.85 14.44 -31.75
N GLY A 2 -29.09 14.28 -30.44
CA GLY A 2 -28.13 14.64 -29.39
C GLY A 2 -27.04 13.58 -29.16
N GLU A 3 -26.42 13.06 -30.22
CA GLU A 3 -25.27 12.16 -30.06
C GLU A 3 -24.05 12.97 -29.64
N LEU A 4 -23.46 12.58 -28.51
CA LEU A 4 -22.22 13.18 -28.03
C LEU A 4 -21.07 12.70 -28.93
N PRO A 5 -20.13 13.57 -29.30
CA PRO A 5 -18.92 13.16 -29.99
C PRO A 5 -18.21 12.02 -29.25
N THR A 6 -17.57 11.12 -29.98
CA THR A 6 -16.86 9.97 -29.38
C THR A 6 -15.75 10.40 -28.43
N ASP A 7 -15.15 11.56 -28.67
CA ASP A 7 -14.10 12.22 -27.88
C ASP A 7 -14.65 13.09 -26.73
N ALA A 8 -15.96 13.13 -26.51
CA ALA A 8 -16.55 13.89 -25.41
C ALA A 8 -16.02 13.40 -24.06
N GLY A 9 -15.58 14.35 -23.23
CA GLY A 9 -15.03 14.09 -21.90
C GLY A 9 -16.07 13.70 -20.84
N VAL A 10 -15.64 13.64 -19.58
CA VAL A 10 -16.50 13.22 -18.45
C VAL A 10 -17.67 14.16 -18.22
N ILE A 11 -17.44 15.48 -18.29
CA ILE A 11 -18.48 16.50 -18.03
C ILE A 11 -19.72 16.32 -18.93
N PRO A 12 -19.60 16.33 -20.28
CA PRO A 12 -20.78 16.23 -21.14
C PRO A 12 -21.51 14.89 -21.03
N ARG A 13 -20.79 13.79 -20.75
CA ARG A 13 -21.36 12.46 -20.52
C ARG A 13 -22.14 12.39 -19.21
N SER A 14 -21.56 12.90 -18.13
CA SER A 14 -22.23 12.97 -16.82
C SER A 14 -23.49 13.84 -16.87
N VAL A 15 -23.43 14.99 -17.53
CA VAL A 15 -24.59 15.88 -17.71
C VAL A 15 -25.73 15.14 -18.41
N ARG A 16 -25.45 14.47 -19.54
CA ARG A 16 -26.46 13.71 -20.27
C ARG A 16 -27.08 12.61 -19.40
N GLN A 17 -26.24 11.82 -18.73
CA GLN A 17 -26.71 10.74 -17.86
C GLN A 17 -27.57 11.26 -16.71
N ILE A 18 -27.23 12.42 -16.12
CA ILE A 18 -28.04 13.06 -15.09
C ILE A 18 -29.43 13.40 -15.62
N PHE A 19 -29.52 14.07 -16.78
CA PHE A 19 -30.82 14.40 -17.38
C PHE A 19 -31.62 13.15 -17.74
N ASP A 20 -30.99 12.13 -18.35
CA ASP A 20 -31.65 10.86 -18.69
C ASP A 20 -32.26 10.19 -17.45
N ILE A 21 -31.56 10.20 -16.31
CA ILE A 21 -32.05 9.64 -15.04
C ILE A 21 -33.19 10.47 -14.46
N LEU A 22 -33.06 11.80 -14.45
CA LEU A 22 -34.08 12.69 -13.91
C LEU A 22 -35.39 12.60 -14.70
N GLU A 23 -35.29 12.50 -16.03
CA GLU A 23 -36.43 12.29 -16.92
C GLU A 23 -37.05 10.90 -16.73
N ALA A 24 -36.25 9.84 -16.65
CA ALA A 24 -36.74 8.48 -16.42
C ALA A 24 -37.46 8.31 -15.07
N GLN A 25 -37.07 9.09 -14.06
CA GLN A 25 -37.71 9.10 -12.73
C GLN A 25 -38.93 10.02 -12.65
N CYS A 26 -39.25 10.79 -13.70
CA CYS A 26 -40.25 11.86 -13.68
C CYS A 26 -40.11 12.78 -12.46
N ALA A 27 -38.87 13.05 -12.06
CA ALA A 27 -38.57 13.76 -10.82
C ALA A 27 -38.90 15.26 -10.95
N GLU A 28 -39.46 15.88 -9.91
CA GLU A 28 -39.53 17.33 -9.81
C GLU A 28 -38.18 17.86 -9.31
N TYR A 29 -37.41 18.51 -10.19
CA TYR A 29 -36.06 18.96 -9.87
C TYR A 29 -35.78 20.42 -10.24
N SER A 30 -34.79 21.00 -9.57
CA SER A 30 -34.16 22.27 -9.93
C SER A 30 -32.65 22.06 -9.97
N MET A 31 -32.03 22.39 -11.10
CA MET A 31 -30.59 22.26 -11.31
C MET A 31 -29.95 23.64 -11.41
N LYS A 32 -28.81 23.78 -10.72
CA LYS A 32 -27.97 24.97 -10.75
C LYS A 32 -26.54 24.59 -11.06
N VAL A 33 -25.85 25.45 -11.80
CA VAL A 33 -24.42 25.26 -12.10
C VAL A 33 -23.61 26.47 -11.66
N THR A 34 -22.39 26.19 -11.24
CA THR A 34 -21.38 27.22 -10.97
C THR A 34 -20.08 26.84 -11.65
N PHE A 35 -19.32 27.84 -12.10
CA PHE A 35 -18.03 27.61 -12.73
C PHE A 35 -17.02 28.64 -12.24
N LEU A 36 -15.98 28.18 -11.56
CA LEU A 36 -14.93 29.04 -11.02
C LEU A 36 -13.55 28.58 -11.49
N GLU A 37 -12.65 29.54 -11.57
CA GLU A 37 -11.21 29.36 -11.76
C GLU A 37 -10.49 29.77 -10.47
N LEU A 38 -9.51 28.97 -10.05
CA LEU A 38 -8.58 29.29 -8.99
C LEU A 38 -7.18 29.40 -9.59
N TYR A 39 -6.64 30.61 -9.59
CA TYR A 39 -5.31 30.91 -10.10
C TYR A 39 -4.58 31.80 -9.09
N ASN A 40 -3.34 31.43 -8.73
CA ASN A 40 -2.52 32.18 -7.78
C ASN A 40 -3.24 32.51 -6.46
N GLU A 41 -3.98 31.53 -5.91
CA GLU A 41 -4.82 31.71 -4.71
C GLU A 41 -5.89 32.81 -4.85
N GLU A 42 -6.29 33.19 -6.06
CA GLU A 42 -7.42 34.08 -6.36
C GLU A 42 -8.55 33.32 -7.06
N ILE A 43 -9.79 33.56 -6.63
CA ILE A 43 -10.98 32.90 -7.17
C ILE A 43 -11.63 33.86 -8.16
N THR A 44 -11.79 33.41 -9.40
CA THR A 44 -12.47 34.13 -10.48
C THR A 44 -13.74 33.38 -10.87
N ASP A 45 -14.84 34.12 -10.99
CA ASP A 45 -16.11 33.59 -11.50
C ASP A 45 -16.12 33.59 -13.04
N LEU A 46 -16.22 32.39 -13.62
CA LEU A 46 -16.24 32.19 -15.06
C LEU A 46 -17.63 32.42 -15.69
N LEU A 47 -18.69 32.48 -14.88
CA LEU A 47 -20.07 32.72 -15.31
C LEU A 47 -20.47 34.19 -15.22
N ALA A 48 -19.81 34.95 -14.34
CA ALA A 48 -20.05 36.37 -14.17
C ALA A 48 -20.08 37.11 -15.53
N PRO A 49 -21.06 38.01 -15.74
CA PRO A 49 -21.20 38.76 -16.99
C PRO A 49 -19.91 39.55 -17.29
N ASP A 50 -19.57 39.67 -18.58
CA ASP A 50 -18.42 40.46 -18.99
C ASP A 50 -18.64 41.92 -18.61
N GLU A 51 -17.77 42.46 -17.76
CA GLU A 51 -17.75 43.91 -17.53
C GLU A 51 -17.32 44.60 -18.83
N PRO A 52 -18.03 45.63 -19.30
CA PRO A 52 -17.60 46.42 -20.45
C PRO A 52 -16.28 47.12 -20.10
N ARG A 53 -15.17 46.58 -20.63
CA ARG A 53 -13.83 47.18 -20.54
C ARG A 53 -13.75 48.42 -21.42
N PHE A 54 -14.38 49.52 -21.01
CA PHE A 54 -14.03 50.84 -21.54
C PHE A 54 -12.78 51.35 -20.80
N PRO A 55 -11.73 51.81 -21.51
CA PRO A 55 -10.58 52.45 -20.88
C PRO A 55 -10.98 53.89 -20.53
N VAL A 56 -11.62 54.10 -19.39
CA VAL A 56 -11.95 55.45 -18.92
C VAL A 56 -11.47 55.64 -17.49
N LEU A 57 -10.26 56.20 -17.40
CA LEU A 57 -9.74 57.03 -16.30
C LEU A 57 -9.72 56.38 -14.89
N PRO A 58 -8.88 56.88 -13.95
CA PRO A 58 -8.90 56.40 -12.57
C PRO A 58 -10.16 56.95 -11.90
N VAL A 59 -11.27 56.23 -12.02
CA VAL A 59 -12.49 56.44 -11.25
C VAL A 59 -12.30 55.75 -9.89
N PRO A 60 -12.73 56.35 -8.77
CA PRO A 60 -12.56 55.76 -7.43
C PRO A 60 -13.17 54.36 -7.40
N GLU A 61 -12.45 53.40 -6.78
CA GLU A 61 -12.85 52.00 -6.64
C GLU A 61 -14.36 51.85 -6.44
N ASP A 62 -15.03 51.30 -7.45
CA ASP A 62 -16.47 51.10 -7.45
C ASP A 62 -16.81 50.05 -6.37
N LYS A 63 -17.33 50.51 -5.22
CA LYS A 63 -17.68 49.72 -4.03
C LYS A 63 -18.78 48.66 -4.27
N ASN A 64 -19.17 48.44 -5.52
CA ASN A 64 -20.26 47.56 -5.93
C ASN A 64 -19.82 46.20 -6.48
N LYS A 65 -18.51 45.92 -6.61
CA LYS A 65 -18.05 44.55 -6.90
C LYS A 65 -18.32 43.68 -5.68
N LYS A 66 -19.25 42.71 -5.80
CA LYS A 66 -19.45 41.69 -4.76
C LYS A 66 -18.12 40.97 -4.54
N PRO A 67 -17.46 41.10 -3.38
CA PRO A 67 -16.17 40.46 -3.17
C PRO A 67 -16.37 38.95 -3.17
N ILE A 68 -15.70 38.25 -4.10
CA ILE A 68 -15.67 36.79 -4.12
C ILE A 68 -14.83 36.32 -2.94
N ALA A 69 -15.49 35.78 -1.92
CA ALA A 69 -14.85 35.41 -0.66
C ALA A 69 -15.14 33.96 -0.29
N LEU A 70 -14.08 33.22 0.04
CA LEU A 70 -14.19 31.85 0.52
C LEU A 70 -14.53 31.84 2.01
N MET A 71 -15.75 31.41 2.33
CA MET A 71 -16.32 31.40 3.67
C MET A 71 -16.52 29.98 4.19
N GLU A 72 -16.47 29.83 5.52
CA GLU A 72 -16.79 28.59 6.23
C GLU A 72 -18.12 28.82 6.96
N ASP A 73 -19.05 27.88 6.83
CA ASP A 73 -20.25 27.86 7.66
C ASP A 73 -19.90 27.43 9.10
N GLY A 74 -20.78 27.75 10.05
CA GLY A 74 -20.59 27.36 11.46
C GLY A 74 -20.62 25.84 11.73
N LYS A 75 -20.86 25.02 10.70
CA LYS A 75 -20.86 23.56 10.73
C LYS A 75 -19.64 22.96 9.99
N GLY A 76 -18.70 23.79 9.55
CA GLY A 76 -17.45 23.38 8.88
C GLY A 76 -17.54 23.19 7.36
N GLY A 77 -18.69 23.47 6.74
CA GLY A 77 -18.88 23.47 5.29
C GLY A 77 -18.26 24.71 4.64
N VAL A 78 -17.67 24.56 3.45
CA VAL A 78 -16.98 25.65 2.74
C VAL A 78 -17.81 26.09 1.54
N PHE A 79 -18.02 27.40 1.38
CA PHE A 79 -18.74 27.98 0.25
C PHE A 79 -18.09 29.29 -0.23
N VAL A 80 -18.30 29.62 -1.50
CA VAL A 80 -17.81 30.87 -2.10
C VAL A 80 -18.96 31.86 -2.14
N ARG A 81 -18.84 32.95 -1.38
CA ARG A 81 -19.81 34.04 -1.40
C ARG A 81 -19.57 34.90 -2.65
N GLY A 82 -20.64 35.25 -3.35
CA GLY A 82 -20.58 36.13 -4.52
C GLY A 82 -20.33 35.41 -5.84
N LEU A 83 -20.31 34.07 -5.85
CA LEU A 83 -20.28 33.26 -7.05
C LEU A 83 -21.68 33.23 -7.69
N GLU A 84 -21.75 33.41 -9.01
CA GLU A 84 -22.98 33.36 -9.78
C GLU A 84 -23.48 31.91 -9.90
N GLU A 85 -24.78 31.71 -9.65
CA GLU A 85 -25.46 30.41 -9.80
C GLU A 85 -26.45 30.50 -10.97
N GLU A 86 -26.12 29.92 -12.11
CA GLU A 86 -27.03 29.88 -13.26
C GLU A 86 -27.98 28.67 -13.12
N VAL A 87 -29.29 28.91 -13.25
CA VAL A 87 -30.32 27.86 -13.28
C VAL A 87 -30.40 27.29 -14.69
N VAL A 88 -30.42 25.96 -14.81
CA VAL A 88 -30.41 25.27 -16.10
C VAL A 88 -31.55 24.26 -16.20
N TYR A 89 -32.11 24.15 -17.40
CA TYR A 89 -33.26 23.29 -17.70
C TYR A 89 -32.97 22.23 -18.76
N SER A 90 -31.82 22.31 -19.43
CA SER A 90 -31.42 21.32 -20.44
C SER A 90 -29.91 21.09 -20.50
N ALA A 91 -29.51 19.93 -21.00
CA ALA A 91 -28.09 19.62 -21.25
C ALA A 91 -27.44 20.65 -22.21
N GLY A 92 -28.20 21.16 -23.19
CA GLY A 92 -27.71 22.14 -24.16
C GLY A 92 -27.37 23.49 -23.53
N GLU A 93 -28.07 23.91 -22.48
CA GLU A 93 -27.72 25.13 -21.72
C GLU A 93 -26.40 24.94 -20.98
N ILE A 94 -26.18 23.78 -20.37
CA ILE A 94 -24.92 23.47 -19.68
C ILE A 94 -23.75 23.48 -20.68
N TYR A 95 -23.92 22.96 -21.90
CA TYR A 95 -22.87 23.01 -22.92
C TYR A 95 -22.52 24.45 -23.31
N LYS A 96 -23.51 25.33 -23.48
CA LYS A 96 -23.27 26.76 -23.74
C LYS A 96 -22.54 27.44 -22.58
N ILE A 97 -22.88 27.09 -21.35
CA ILE A 97 -22.24 27.61 -20.13
C ILE A 97 -20.76 27.17 -20.07
N LEU A 98 -20.49 25.91 -20.37
CA LEU A 98 -19.12 25.37 -20.44
C LEU A 98 -18.31 26.05 -21.53
N ASP A 99 -18.88 26.27 -22.72
CA ASP A 99 -18.21 26.98 -23.83
C ASP A 99 -17.91 28.43 -23.45
N LYS A 100 -18.88 29.13 -22.86
CA LYS A 100 -18.72 30.52 -22.35
C LYS A 100 -17.59 30.60 -21.32
N GLY A 101 -17.61 29.74 -20.31
CA GLY A 101 -16.57 29.72 -19.27
C GLY A 101 -15.19 29.33 -19.81
N SER A 102 -15.13 28.38 -20.74
CA SER A 102 -13.89 27.96 -21.40
C SER A 102 -13.31 29.07 -22.28
N ALA A 103 -14.16 29.83 -22.98
CA ALA A 103 -13.73 31.00 -23.76
C ALA A 103 -13.18 32.11 -22.87
N LYS A 104 -13.80 32.34 -21.70
CA LYS A 104 -13.33 33.31 -20.70
C LYS A 104 -11.97 32.91 -20.13
N ARG A 105 -11.77 31.62 -19.85
CA ARG A 105 -10.47 31.03 -19.46
C ARG A 105 -9.40 31.25 -20.54
N ARG A 106 -9.71 30.96 -21.81
CA ARG A 106 -8.77 31.15 -22.95
C ARG A 106 -8.42 32.62 -23.23
N THR A 107 -9.36 33.54 -23.00
CA THR A 107 -9.12 34.98 -23.18
C THR A 107 -8.14 35.51 -22.12
N ALA A 108 -8.17 34.97 -20.90
CA ALA A 108 -7.14 35.23 -19.90
C ALA A 108 -5.76 34.68 -20.33
N GLU A 109 -5.71 33.47 -20.91
CA GLU A 109 -4.48 32.84 -21.41
C GLU A 109 -3.75 33.62 -22.52
N THR A 110 -4.49 34.34 -23.37
CA THR A 110 -3.92 35.07 -24.52
C THR A 110 -3.35 36.43 -24.13
N LEU A 111 -3.82 37.02 -23.03
CA LEU A 111 -3.30 38.28 -22.49
C LEU A 111 -2.04 38.06 -21.62
N LEU A 112 -1.87 36.88 -21.03
CA LEU A 112 -0.78 36.50 -20.14
C LEU A 112 -0.39 35.03 -20.39
N ASN A 113 0.66 34.78 -21.18
CA ASN A 113 1.29 33.48 -21.51
C ASN A 113 0.73 32.19 -20.83
N LYS A 114 0.30 31.19 -21.62
CA LYS A 114 0.11 29.75 -21.25
C LYS A 114 -0.43 29.50 -19.81
N GLN A 115 -1.55 30.12 -19.47
CA GLN A 115 -2.19 30.05 -18.15
C GLN A 115 -3.03 28.76 -17.92
N SER A 116 -3.45 28.03 -18.96
CA SER A 116 -4.34 26.86 -18.83
C SER A 116 -3.78 25.72 -17.99
N SER A 117 -2.48 25.43 -18.11
CA SER A 117 -1.84 24.36 -17.32
C SER A 117 -1.55 24.77 -15.87
N ARG A 118 -1.88 26.02 -15.50
CA ARG A 118 -1.46 26.67 -14.26
C ARG A 118 -2.62 27.09 -13.36
N SER A 119 -3.84 27.06 -13.86
CA SER A 119 -5.05 27.34 -13.08
C SER A 119 -5.84 26.06 -12.83
N HIS A 120 -6.49 26.01 -11.67
CA HIS A 120 -7.48 24.96 -11.35
C HIS A 120 -8.86 25.46 -11.73
N SER A 121 -9.70 24.59 -12.25
CA SER A 121 -11.09 24.91 -12.58
C SER A 121 -12.04 23.98 -11.84
N ILE A 122 -13.10 24.53 -11.26
CA ILE A 122 -14.13 23.77 -10.55
C ILE A 122 -15.48 24.09 -11.15
N PHE A 123 -16.04 23.10 -11.84
CA PHE A 123 -17.41 23.13 -12.34
C PHE A 123 -18.30 22.33 -11.39
N SER A 124 -19.29 22.98 -10.78
CA SER A 124 -20.18 22.33 -9.82
C SER A 124 -21.60 22.28 -10.35
N ILE A 125 -22.23 21.12 -10.28
CA ILE A 125 -23.65 20.92 -10.57
C ILE A 125 -24.36 20.62 -9.25
N THR A 126 -25.35 21.43 -8.89
CA THR A 126 -26.19 21.22 -7.71
C THR A 126 -27.61 20.90 -8.17
N ILE A 127 -28.14 19.79 -7.69
CA ILE A 127 -29.46 19.28 -8.07
C ILE A 127 -30.31 19.21 -6.81
N HIS A 128 -31.43 19.90 -6.81
CA HIS A 128 -32.48 19.78 -5.81
C HIS A 128 -33.59 18.92 -6.38
N ILE A 129 -33.89 17.81 -5.73
CA ILE A 129 -34.98 16.91 -6.10
C ILE A 129 -36.02 16.96 -5.00
N LYS A 130 -37.27 17.24 -5.36
CA LYS A 130 -38.39 17.18 -4.44
C LYS A 130 -38.94 15.75 -4.40
N GLU A 131 -39.12 15.21 -3.20
CA GLU A 131 -39.71 13.90 -2.98
C GLU A 131 -40.79 14.00 -1.91
N LEU A 132 -41.85 13.19 -2.05
CA LEU A 132 -42.77 12.92 -0.95
C LEU A 132 -42.27 11.70 -0.16
N THR A 133 -42.20 11.84 1.16
CA THR A 133 -41.94 10.71 2.06
C THR A 133 -43.17 9.79 2.12
N HIS A 134 -43.00 8.59 2.69
CA HIS A 134 -44.10 7.66 2.96
C HIS A 134 -45.19 8.27 3.87
N GLU A 135 -44.85 9.31 4.64
CA GLU A 135 -45.74 10.04 5.54
C GLU A 135 -46.39 11.27 4.86
N SER A 136 -46.28 11.39 3.53
CA SER A 136 -46.78 12.52 2.73
C SER A 136 -46.12 13.87 3.07
N GLU A 137 -44.92 13.85 3.64
CA GLU A 137 -44.15 15.06 3.92
C GLU A 137 -43.25 15.40 2.74
N GLU A 138 -43.18 16.69 2.39
CA GLU A 138 -42.32 17.15 1.31
C GLU A 138 -40.86 17.30 1.79
N MET A 139 -39.97 16.51 1.19
CA MET A 139 -38.54 16.50 1.44
C MET A 139 -37.78 16.97 0.18
N ILE A 140 -36.67 17.68 0.39
CA ILE A 140 -35.74 18.03 -0.68
C ILE A 140 -34.45 17.24 -0.49
N LYS A 141 -34.11 16.41 -1.48
CA LYS A 141 -32.78 15.82 -1.64
C LYS A 141 -31.89 16.77 -2.41
N ILE A 142 -30.65 16.94 -1.93
CA ILE A 142 -29.66 17.81 -2.56
C ILE A 142 -28.46 16.97 -2.99
N GLY A 143 -28.28 16.81 -4.29
CA GLY A 143 -27.08 16.25 -4.89
C GLY A 143 -26.12 17.35 -5.32
N LYS A 144 -24.81 17.17 -5.09
CA LYS A 144 -23.77 18.07 -5.60
C LYS A 144 -22.68 17.26 -6.27
N LEU A 145 -22.42 17.54 -7.54
CA LEU A 145 -21.34 16.96 -8.33
C LEU A 145 -20.30 18.06 -8.60
N ASN A 146 -19.09 17.87 -8.07
CA ASN A 146 -17.95 18.75 -8.34
C ASN A 146 -17.04 18.07 -9.37
N LEU A 147 -16.83 18.74 -10.50
CA LEU A 147 -15.92 18.34 -11.57
C LEU A 147 -14.72 19.29 -11.52
N VAL A 148 -13.59 18.76 -11.04
CA VAL A 148 -12.40 19.55 -10.73
C VAL A 148 -11.31 19.20 -11.73
N ASP A 149 -10.86 20.19 -12.48
CA ASP A 149 -9.72 20.14 -13.40
C ASP A 149 -8.54 20.82 -12.71
N LEU A 150 -7.53 20.03 -12.33
CA LEU A 150 -6.36 20.52 -11.60
C LEU A 150 -5.27 20.99 -12.57
N ALA A 151 -4.51 21.99 -12.14
CA ALA A 151 -3.29 22.43 -12.81
C ALA A 151 -2.27 21.28 -12.91
N GLY A 152 -1.32 21.42 -13.84
CA GLY A 152 -0.23 20.47 -14.04
C GLY A 152 0.63 20.27 -12.79
N SER A 153 1.04 19.03 -12.53
CA SER A 153 1.84 18.66 -11.35
C SER A 153 3.35 18.70 -11.59
N GLU A 154 3.80 19.14 -12.76
CA GLU A 154 5.20 19.05 -13.18
C GLU A 154 6.16 19.97 -12.41
N ASN A 155 7.41 19.52 -12.25
CA ASN A 155 8.45 20.31 -11.61
C ASN A 155 8.96 21.48 -12.46
N ILE A 156 8.98 22.65 -11.83
CA ILE A 156 9.36 23.95 -12.43
C ILE A 156 10.82 23.99 -12.86
N SER A 157 11.70 23.21 -12.21
CA SER A 157 13.13 23.15 -12.51
C SER A 157 13.43 22.75 -13.95
N ARG A 158 12.57 21.94 -14.59
CA ARG A 158 12.70 21.60 -16.03
C ARG A 158 12.11 22.65 -16.98
N SER A 159 11.34 23.62 -16.48
CA SER A 159 10.61 24.61 -17.29
C SER A 159 11.41 25.89 -17.65
N GLY A 160 12.62 26.07 -17.10
CA GLY A 160 13.53 27.17 -17.48
C GLY A 160 13.03 28.58 -17.11
N ALA A 161 12.21 28.71 -16.07
CA ALA A 161 11.62 29.98 -15.64
C ALA A 161 12.62 30.88 -14.86
N ARG A 162 12.99 32.05 -15.40
CA ARG A 162 13.75 33.10 -14.69
C ARG A 162 12.86 34.03 -13.84
N ASP A 163 13.41 34.43 -12.68
CA ASP A 163 13.07 35.38 -11.58
C ASP A 163 11.68 36.02 -11.40
N GLY A 164 10.83 36.15 -12.42
CA GLY A 164 9.40 36.51 -12.25
C GLY A 164 8.47 35.28 -12.31
N ARG A 165 8.75 34.37 -13.25
CA ARG A 165 7.99 33.12 -13.43
C ARG A 165 8.26 32.09 -12.32
N ALA A 166 9.38 32.18 -11.61
CA ALA A 166 9.71 31.27 -10.51
C ALA A 166 8.79 31.46 -9.30
N ARG A 167 8.39 32.71 -9.00
CA ARG A 167 7.48 33.03 -7.89
C ARG A 167 6.03 32.62 -8.19
N GLU A 168 5.57 32.88 -9.41
CA GLU A 168 4.27 32.44 -9.93
C GLU A 168 4.16 30.90 -9.95
N ALA A 169 5.20 30.23 -10.46
CA ALA A 169 5.26 28.79 -10.49
C ALA A 169 5.30 28.18 -9.06
N GLY A 170 5.98 28.85 -8.12
CA GLY A 170 5.96 28.49 -6.70
C GLY A 170 4.55 28.52 -6.07
N GLU A 171 3.70 29.47 -6.44
CA GLU A 171 2.32 29.58 -5.93
C GLU A 171 1.36 28.54 -6.56
N ILE A 172 1.56 28.14 -7.82
CA ILE A 172 0.78 27.04 -8.42
C ILE A 172 1.14 25.72 -7.73
N ASN A 173 2.43 25.46 -7.56
CA ASN A 173 2.89 24.28 -6.85
C ASN A 173 2.51 24.31 -5.38
N LYS A 174 2.32 25.49 -4.77
CA LYS A 174 1.82 25.58 -3.39
C LYS A 174 0.45 24.92 -3.23
N SER A 175 -0.49 25.15 -4.15
CA SER A 175 -1.82 24.53 -4.07
C SER A 175 -1.77 22.99 -4.15
N LEU A 176 -1.00 22.43 -5.09
CA LEU A 176 -0.84 20.98 -5.25
C LEU A 176 0.04 20.34 -4.16
N LEU A 177 1.10 21.03 -3.72
CA LEU A 177 1.93 20.61 -2.60
C LEU A 177 1.11 20.56 -1.30
N THR A 178 0.27 21.57 -1.08
CA THR A 178 -0.64 21.62 0.07
C THR A 178 -1.67 20.50 -0.01
N LEU A 179 -2.22 20.23 -1.20
CA LEU A 179 -3.09 19.09 -1.43
C LEU A 179 -2.38 17.78 -1.03
N GLY A 180 -1.12 17.59 -1.43
CA GLY A 180 -0.31 16.43 -0.99
C GLY A 180 -0.09 16.35 0.52
N ARG A 181 0.16 17.48 1.20
CA ARG A 181 0.25 17.53 2.66
C ARG A 181 -1.06 17.14 3.34
N VAL A 182 -2.19 17.61 2.82
CA VAL A 182 -3.53 17.25 3.30
C VAL A 182 -3.78 15.75 3.15
N ILE A 183 -3.42 15.16 2.01
CA ILE A 183 -3.54 13.71 1.81
C ILE A 183 -2.69 12.93 2.81
N ASN A 184 -1.41 13.29 2.97
CA ASN A 184 -0.54 12.60 3.93
C ASN A 184 -1.11 12.70 5.36
N ALA A 185 -1.53 13.89 5.79
CA ALA A 185 -2.13 14.09 7.10
C ALA A 185 -3.42 13.27 7.32
N LEU A 186 -4.24 13.11 6.27
CA LEU A 186 -5.46 12.29 6.31
C LEU A 186 -5.15 10.80 6.43
N VAL A 187 -4.15 10.31 5.70
CA VAL A 187 -3.71 8.90 5.70
C VAL A 187 -3.05 8.54 7.03
N GLU A 188 -2.24 9.45 7.58
CA GLU A 188 -1.58 9.30 8.89
C GLU A 188 -2.53 9.52 10.09
N HIS A 189 -3.80 9.86 9.83
CA HIS A 189 -4.80 10.17 10.85
C HIS A 189 -4.34 11.26 11.83
N SER A 190 -3.64 12.27 11.30
CA SER A 190 -3.15 13.42 12.05
C SER A 190 -4.32 14.20 12.68
N GLY A 191 -4.14 14.63 13.94
CA GLY A 191 -5.17 15.40 14.66
C GLY A 191 -5.49 16.75 14.02
N HIS A 192 -4.55 17.34 13.27
CA HIS A 192 -4.76 18.57 12.51
C HIS A 192 -4.42 18.34 11.03
N VAL A 193 -5.37 18.65 10.14
CA VAL A 193 -5.20 18.58 8.69
C VAL A 193 -5.14 20.02 8.14
N PRO A 194 -4.08 20.42 7.41
CA PRO A 194 -3.83 21.80 7.02
C PRO A 194 -4.65 22.26 5.80
N TYR A 195 -5.99 22.12 5.85
CA TYR A 195 -6.85 22.56 4.74
C TYR A 195 -6.71 24.04 4.45
N ARG A 196 -6.39 24.87 5.46
CA ARG A 196 -6.39 26.33 5.38
C ARG A 196 -5.20 26.92 4.61
N ASP A 197 -4.17 26.13 4.35
CA ASP A 197 -2.93 26.57 3.72
C ASP A 197 -3.10 26.90 2.22
N SER A 198 -4.17 26.41 1.58
CA SER A 198 -4.58 26.77 0.22
C SER A 198 -6.11 26.87 0.10
N LYS A 199 -6.60 27.82 -0.71
CA LYS A 199 -8.02 27.93 -1.06
C LYS A 199 -8.51 26.68 -1.79
N LEU A 200 -7.67 26.00 -2.56
CA LEU A 200 -8.02 24.73 -3.22
C LEU A 200 -8.38 23.66 -2.20
N THR A 201 -7.52 23.44 -1.20
CA THR A 201 -7.74 22.44 -0.17
C THR A 201 -8.94 22.78 0.72
N ARG A 202 -9.22 24.06 0.94
CA ARG A 202 -10.46 24.50 1.59
C ARG A 202 -11.70 24.18 0.74
N LEU A 203 -11.67 24.47 -0.55
CA LEU A 203 -12.78 24.15 -1.48
C LEU A 203 -13.04 22.65 -1.56
N LEU A 204 -11.99 21.83 -1.51
CA LEU A 204 -12.05 20.37 -1.57
C LEU A 204 -12.17 19.69 -0.21
N ARG A 205 -12.30 20.45 0.88
CA ARG A 205 -12.36 19.91 2.26
C ARG A 205 -13.46 18.88 2.43
N ASP A 206 -14.62 19.09 1.80
CA ASP A 206 -15.72 18.13 1.90
C ASP A 206 -15.48 16.86 1.05
N SER A 207 -14.64 16.97 0.01
CA SER A 207 -14.27 15.86 -0.88
C SER A 207 -13.10 15.02 -0.34
N LEU A 208 -12.24 15.58 0.52
CA LEU A 208 -11.07 14.89 1.08
C LEU A 208 -11.25 14.75 2.59
N GLY A 209 -11.58 13.55 3.07
CA GLY A 209 -11.86 13.31 4.50
C GLY A 209 -13.21 13.84 4.99
N GLY A 210 -14.09 14.28 4.08
CA GLY A 210 -15.39 14.89 4.38
C GLY A 210 -16.59 13.98 4.09
N LYS A 211 -17.72 14.60 3.73
CA LYS A 211 -19.05 13.95 3.59
C LYS A 211 -19.44 13.62 2.16
N THR A 212 -18.53 13.78 1.21
CA THR A 212 -18.78 13.54 -0.21
C THR A 212 -18.13 12.24 -0.69
N LYS A 213 -18.77 11.54 -1.64
CA LYS A 213 -18.12 10.45 -2.39
C LYS A 213 -17.16 11.07 -3.41
N THR A 214 -15.89 10.67 -3.35
CA THR A 214 -14.83 11.30 -4.17
C THR A 214 -14.12 10.25 -5.00
N CYS A 215 -13.93 10.56 -6.28
CA CYS A 215 -13.11 9.78 -7.21
C CYS A 215 -11.94 10.66 -7.65
N ILE A 216 -10.74 10.07 -7.69
CA ILE A 216 -9.51 10.74 -8.13
C ILE A 216 -9.03 10.02 -9.38
N ILE A 217 -8.76 10.77 -10.45
CA ILE A 217 -8.25 10.26 -11.71
C ILE A 217 -6.78 10.65 -11.83
N ALA A 218 -5.89 9.67 -11.78
CA ALA A 218 -4.47 9.88 -12.02
C ALA A 218 -4.19 9.80 -13.53
N THR A 219 -3.91 10.94 -14.16
CA THR A 219 -3.48 10.98 -15.56
C THR A 219 -1.96 10.98 -15.63
N ILE A 220 -1.39 10.07 -16.41
CA ILE A 220 0.05 9.87 -16.52
C ILE A 220 0.48 9.81 -17.98
N SER A 221 1.74 10.17 -18.24
CA SER A 221 2.33 10.10 -19.57
C SER A 221 3.08 8.78 -19.75
N PRO A 222 2.90 8.04 -20.86
CA PRO A 222 3.66 6.82 -21.13
C PRO A 222 5.10 7.10 -21.58
N SER A 223 5.49 8.37 -21.72
CA SER A 223 6.82 8.76 -22.19
C SER A 223 7.90 8.52 -21.13
N VAL A 224 9.02 7.93 -21.56
CA VAL A 224 10.22 7.71 -20.70
C VAL A 224 10.75 9.04 -20.13
N TYR A 225 10.61 10.14 -20.86
CA TYR A 225 11.03 11.47 -20.39
C TYR A 225 10.22 12.00 -19.19
N CYS A 226 9.06 11.39 -18.92
CA CYS A 226 8.12 11.76 -17.84
C CYS A 226 8.11 10.71 -16.72
N LEU A 227 9.10 9.80 -16.65
CA LEU A 227 9.12 8.71 -15.68
C LEU A 227 9.07 9.20 -14.22
N GLU A 228 9.89 10.19 -13.86
CA GLU A 228 9.93 10.73 -12.48
C GLU A 228 8.60 11.37 -12.06
N GLU A 229 7.99 12.13 -12.97
CA GLU A 229 6.67 12.75 -12.73
C GLU A 229 5.58 11.69 -12.61
N THR A 230 5.64 10.66 -13.47
CA THR A 230 4.71 9.52 -13.42
C THR A 230 4.79 8.77 -12.11
N LEU A 231 6.00 8.48 -11.61
CA LEU A 231 6.20 7.85 -10.30
C LEU A 231 5.63 8.73 -9.17
N SER A 232 5.88 10.04 -9.23
CA SER A 232 5.35 10.99 -8.25
C SER A 232 3.81 11.01 -8.23
N THR A 233 3.16 11.02 -9.40
CA THR A 233 1.70 10.94 -9.53
C THR A 233 1.15 9.60 -9.03
N LEU A 234 1.83 8.49 -9.31
CA LEU A 234 1.41 7.16 -8.84
C LEU A 234 1.53 7.02 -7.32
N ASP A 235 2.61 7.53 -6.73
CA ASP A 235 2.77 7.59 -5.27
C ASP A 235 1.66 8.42 -4.62
N TYR A 236 1.33 9.55 -5.23
CA TYR A 236 0.23 10.41 -4.81
C TYR A 236 -1.11 9.66 -4.82
N ALA A 237 -1.41 8.98 -5.94
CA ALA A 237 -2.63 8.19 -6.09
C ALA A 237 -2.70 7.01 -5.12
N HIS A 238 -1.56 6.35 -4.87
CA HIS A 238 -1.45 5.26 -3.92
C HIS A 238 -1.80 5.71 -2.50
N ARG A 239 -1.29 6.88 -2.07
CA ARG A 239 -1.63 7.47 -0.77
C ARG A 239 -3.10 7.90 -0.73
N ALA A 240 -3.57 8.58 -1.78
CA ALA A 240 -4.93 9.09 -1.85
C ALA A 240 -6.00 8.00 -1.75
N LYS A 241 -5.70 6.77 -2.21
CA LYS A 241 -6.58 5.59 -2.07
C LYS A 241 -6.96 5.29 -0.61
N ASN A 242 -6.11 5.64 0.35
CA ASN A 242 -6.32 5.32 1.77
C ASN A 242 -7.10 6.42 2.53
N ILE A 243 -7.53 7.49 1.85
CA ILE A 243 -8.37 8.53 2.46
C ILE A 243 -9.75 7.96 2.79
N ARG A 244 -10.20 8.16 4.05
CA ARG A 244 -11.51 7.72 4.51
C ARG A 244 -12.50 8.88 4.53
N ASN A 245 -13.49 8.84 3.64
CA ASN A 245 -14.64 9.75 3.67
C ASN A 245 -15.80 9.10 4.43
N LYS A 246 -16.75 9.92 4.91
CA LYS A 246 -18.01 9.48 5.51
C LYS A 246 -19.20 10.04 4.73
N PRO A 247 -19.54 9.46 3.56
CA PRO A 247 -20.60 10.01 2.72
C PRO A 247 -21.96 10.05 3.43
N GLU A 248 -22.62 11.20 3.40
CA GLU A 248 -23.94 11.40 3.99
C GLU A 248 -24.98 11.79 2.92
N VAL A 249 -26.22 11.35 3.09
CA VAL A 249 -27.31 11.74 2.17
C VAL A 249 -27.83 13.11 2.61
N ASN A 250 -27.69 14.12 1.74
CA ASN A 250 -28.19 15.46 2.00
C ASN A 250 -29.70 15.53 1.78
N GLN A 251 -30.45 15.35 2.86
CA GLN A 251 -31.91 15.51 2.92
C GLN A 251 -32.26 16.70 3.82
N LYS A 252 -33.11 17.58 3.33
CA LYS A 252 -33.66 18.68 4.10
C LYS A 252 -35.18 18.62 4.01
N MET A 253 -35.85 18.59 5.15
CA MET A 253 -37.30 18.82 5.19
C MET A 253 -37.61 20.21 4.65
N MET A 254 -38.68 20.36 3.88
CA MET A 254 -39.05 21.67 3.36
C MET A 254 -39.32 22.63 4.52
N LYS A 255 -38.97 23.91 4.30
CA LYS A 255 -39.21 24.96 5.30
C LYS A 255 -40.68 25.00 5.72
N SER A 256 -41.64 24.68 4.85
CA SER A 256 -43.06 24.60 5.21
C SER A 256 -43.35 23.55 6.29
N ALA A 257 -42.75 22.37 6.23
CA ALA A 257 -42.88 21.33 7.24
C ALA A 257 -42.22 21.76 8.57
N VAL A 258 -40.97 22.24 8.51
CA VAL A 258 -40.25 22.73 9.70
C VAL A 258 -40.92 23.96 10.32
N ILE A 259 -41.47 24.86 9.48
CA ILE A 259 -42.21 26.05 9.93
C ILE A 259 -43.54 25.62 10.57
N LYS A 260 -44.24 24.63 10.00
CA LYS A 260 -45.46 24.07 10.58
C LYS A 260 -45.16 23.46 11.96
N ASP A 261 -44.09 22.68 12.08
CA ASP A 261 -43.66 22.10 13.36
C ASP A 261 -43.25 23.18 14.36
N LEU A 262 -42.50 24.20 13.92
CA LEU A 262 -42.15 25.34 14.77
C LEU A 262 -43.37 26.16 15.19
N TYR A 263 -44.37 26.33 14.33
CA TYR A 263 -45.62 27.00 14.69
C TYR A 263 -46.43 26.17 15.68
N SER A 264 -46.51 24.85 15.48
CA SER A 264 -47.12 23.93 16.44
C SER A 264 -46.40 23.95 17.79
N GLU A 265 -45.07 24.03 17.78
CA GLU A 265 -44.26 24.13 18.99
C GLU A 265 -44.40 25.48 19.69
N ILE A 266 -44.46 26.58 18.93
CA ILE A 266 -44.75 27.91 19.46
C ILE A 266 -46.15 27.97 20.07
N ASP A 267 -47.15 27.34 19.44
CA ASP A 267 -48.50 27.27 19.99
C ASP A 267 -48.54 26.43 21.27
N ARG A 268 -47.85 25.29 21.29
CA ARG A 268 -47.67 24.46 22.49
C ARG A 268 -47.01 25.22 23.62
N LEU A 269 -45.88 25.88 23.35
CA LEU A 269 -45.14 26.67 24.34
C LEU A 269 -45.96 27.88 24.82
N LYS A 270 -46.77 28.51 23.96
CA LYS A 270 -47.69 29.57 24.36
C LYS A 270 -48.78 29.06 25.28
N GLN A 271 -49.34 27.88 25.00
CA GLN A 271 -50.33 27.24 25.86
C GLN A 271 -49.71 26.82 27.21
N GLU A 272 -48.48 26.28 27.21
CA GLU A 272 -47.72 25.94 28.42
C GLU A 272 -47.40 27.19 29.26
N VAL A 273 -46.98 28.30 28.64
CA VAL A 273 -46.73 29.58 29.32
C VAL A 273 -48.01 30.21 29.83
N PHE A 274 -49.11 30.10 29.09
CA PHE A 274 -50.43 30.58 29.52
C PHE A 274 -50.92 29.79 30.74
N ALA A 275 -50.84 28.47 30.70
CA ALA A 275 -51.17 27.59 31.82
C ALA A 275 -50.26 27.83 33.04
N ALA A 276 -48.96 28.06 32.83
CA ALA A 276 -48.02 28.40 33.90
C ALA A 276 -48.31 29.77 34.54
N ARG A 277 -48.85 30.73 33.77
CA ARG A 277 -49.24 32.06 34.26
C ARG A 277 -50.54 32.06 35.06
N GLU A 278 -51.48 31.15 34.78
CA GLU A 278 -52.75 31.03 35.51
C GLU A 278 -52.63 30.38 36.91
N LYS A 279 -51.42 29.96 37.33
CA LYS A 279 -51.14 29.46 38.70
C LYS A 279 -52.05 28.31 39.18
N ASN A 280 -52.65 27.55 38.28
CA ASN A 280 -53.18 26.23 38.61
C ASN A 280 -52.10 25.21 38.29
N GLY A 281 -51.79 24.34 39.26
CA GLY A 281 -50.70 23.38 39.19
C GLY A 281 -50.67 22.58 37.87
N ILE A 282 -49.47 22.07 37.54
CA ILE A 282 -49.17 21.35 36.30
C ILE A 282 -50.26 20.30 36.02
N TYR A 283 -51.16 20.59 35.08
CA TYR A 283 -52.16 19.65 34.61
C TYR A 283 -51.55 18.83 33.49
N ILE A 284 -51.15 17.60 33.81
CA ILE A 284 -50.83 16.58 32.81
C ILE A 284 -52.15 15.86 32.50
N PRO A 285 -52.65 15.90 31.25
CA PRO A 285 -53.83 15.11 30.86
C PRO A 285 -53.64 13.64 31.25
N ARG A 286 -54.68 13.02 31.84
CA ARG A 286 -54.59 11.65 32.39
C ARG A 286 -54.07 10.63 31.38
N GLU A 287 -54.44 10.80 30.12
CA GLU A 287 -54.01 9.95 29.00
C GLU A 287 -52.50 10.08 28.74
N ARG A 288 -51.97 11.31 28.78
CA ARG A 288 -50.53 11.61 28.65
C ARG A 288 -49.73 11.11 29.84
N TYR A 289 -50.25 11.22 31.06
CA TYR A 289 -49.61 10.66 32.25
C TYR A 289 -49.48 9.14 32.17
N LEU A 290 -50.54 8.44 31.74
CA LEU A 290 -50.52 6.99 31.57
C LEU A 290 -49.54 6.55 30.46
N GLN A 291 -49.46 7.32 29.38
CA GLN A 291 -48.51 7.07 28.30
C GLN A 291 -47.06 7.29 28.74
N GLU A 292 -46.76 8.40 29.41
CA GLU A 292 -45.42 8.69 29.96
C GLU A 292 -45.03 7.67 31.03
N GLU A 293 -45.96 7.17 31.84
CA GLU A 293 -45.70 6.11 32.82
C GLU A 293 -45.43 4.76 32.15
N ALA A 294 -46.17 4.41 31.09
CA ALA A 294 -45.93 3.21 30.30
C ALA A 294 -44.58 3.26 29.55
N GLU A 295 -44.23 4.40 28.97
CA GLU A 295 -42.95 4.63 28.30
C GLU A 295 -41.78 4.57 29.29
N LYS A 296 -41.93 5.19 30.47
CA LYS A 296 -40.92 5.10 31.55
C LYS A 296 -40.72 3.67 32.03
N LYS A 297 -41.80 2.89 32.16
CA LYS A 297 -41.73 1.48 32.54
C LYS A 297 -41.01 0.65 31.46
N ALA A 298 -41.38 0.81 30.20
CA ALA A 298 -40.74 0.13 29.08
C ALA A 298 -39.25 0.51 28.94
N MET A 299 -38.91 1.78 29.19
CA MET A 299 -37.53 2.25 29.17
C MET A 299 -36.71 1.66 30.32
N THR A 300 -37.30 1.54 31.51
CA THR A 300 -36.64 0.91 32.66
C THR A 300 -36.37 -0.58 32.41
N GLU A 301 -37.34 -1.32 31.87
CA GLU A 301 -37.17 -2.73 31.49
C GLU A 301 -36.08 -2.91 30.41
N LYS A 302 -35.99 -1.97 29.46
CA LYS A 302 -34.95 -1.97 28.43
C LYS A 302 -33.56 -1.70 29.01
N ILE A 303 -33.44 -0.78 29.97
CA ILE A 303 -32.18 -0.49 30.66
C ILE A 303 -31.72 -1.71 31.47
N GLU A 304 -32.64 -2.37 32.17
CA GLU A 304 -32.34 -3.57 32.95
C GLU A 304 -31.83 -4.71 32.05
N LYS A 305 -32.50 -4.93 30.91
CA LYS A 305 -32.06 -5.92 29.91
C LYS A 305 -30.69 -5.61 29.33
N LEU A 306 -30.42 -4.35 28.99
CA LEU A 306 -29.11 -3.91 28.51
C LEU A 306 -28.01 -4.06 29.59
N GLY A 307 -28.35 -3.87 30.87
CA GLY A 307 -27.44 -4.13 31.99
C GLY A 307 -27.02 -5.59 32.08
N VAL A 308 -27.98 -6.52 31.98
CA VAL A 308 -27.70 -7.97 31.98
C VAL A 308 -26.85 -8.38 30.77
N ASP A 309 -27.14 -7.83 29.59
CA ASP A 309 -26.36 -8.11 28.37
C ASP A 309 -24.91 -7.58 28.50
N LEU A 310 -24.71 -6.40 29.11
CA LEU A 310 -23.38 -5.83 29.37
C LEU A 310 -22.58 -6.69 30.35
N GLU A 311 -23.18 -7.12 31.46
CA GLU A 311 -22.51 -8.01 32.42
C GLU A 311 -22.11 -9.37 31.78
N ALA A 312 -22.96 -9.91 30.90
CA ALA A 312 -22.64 -11.12 30.17
C ALA A 312 -21.45 -10.92 29.20
N ARG A 313 -21.41 -9.76 28.51
CA ARG A 313 -20.29 -9.41 27.62
C ARG A 313 -18.99 -9.16 28.36
N ASP A 314 -19.04 -8.51 29.52
CA ASP A 314 -17.86 -8.29 30.35
C ASP A 314 -17.26 -9.61 30.83
N LYS A 315 -18.09 -10.59 31.22
CA LYS A 315 -17.62 -11.95 31.54
C LYS A 315 -16.93 -12.63 30.34
N GLN A 316 -17.52 -12.54 29.15
CA GLN A 316 -16.90 -13.08 27.93
C GLN A 316 -15.56 -12.40 27.60
N LEU A 317 -15.44 -11.09 27.82
CA LEU A 317 -14.20 -10.36 27.61
C LEU A 317 -13.10 -10.80 28.59
N VAL A 318 -13.45 -11.06 29.85
CA VAL A 318 -12.51 -11.59 30.84
C VAL A 318 -12.02 -12.99 30.44
N GLU A 319 -12.94 -13.90 30.10
CA GLU A 319 -12.58 -15.25 29.65
C GLU A 319 -11.69 -15.23 28.39
N LEU A 320 -12.01 -14.37 27.42
CA LEU A 320 -11.22 -14.25 26.19
C LEU A 320 -9.81 -13.71 26.48
N LYS A 321 -9.68 -12.80 27.46
CA LYS A 321 -8.40 -12.26 27.88
C LYS A 321 -7.53 -13.32 28.56
N GLU A 322 -8.11 -14.12 29.45
CA GLU A 322 -7.41 -15.23 30.10
C GLU A 322 -6.91 -16.27 29.08
N LEU A 323 -7.73 -16.61 28.07
CA LEU A 323 -7.32 -17.49 26.98
C LEU A 323 -6.18 -16.90 26.15
N TYR A 324 -6.24 -15.61 25.85
CA TYR A 324 -5.19 -14.92 25.10
C TYR A 324 -3.86 -14.92 25.86
N ASP A 325 -3.90 -14.61 27.16
CA ASP A 325 -2.70 -14.58 28.01
C ASP A 325 -2.08 -15.99 28.13
N ALA A 326 -2.91 -17.03 28.27
CA ALA A 326 -2.45 -18.42 28.26
C ALA A 326 -1.81 -18.82 26.91
N GLN A 327 -2.37 -18.38 25.79
CA GLN A 327 -1.82 -18.64 24.46
C GLN A 327 -0.48 -17.94 24.23
N MET A 328 -0.33 -16.70 24.73
CA MET A 328 0.92 -15.95 24.66
C MET A 328 2.05 -16.64 25.43
N LEU A 329 1.76 -17.13 26.65
CA LEU A 329 2.71 -17.91 27.45
C LEU A 329 3.15 -19.18 26.72
N LEU A 330 2.19 -19.94 26.18
CA LEU A 330 2.49 -21.17 25.43
C LEU A 330 3.34 -20.89 24.18
N SER A 331 3.04 -19.80 23.45
CA SER A 331 3.83 -19.40 22.28
C SER A 331 5.27 -19.04 22.64
N ALA A 332 5.49 -18.42 23.80
CA ALA A 332 6.84 -18.10 24.28
C ALA A 332 7.62 -19.37 24.64
N GLU A 333 7.01 -20.31 25.36
CA GLU A 333 7.63 -21.61 25.69
C GLU A 333 7.97 -22.43 24.44
N LEU A 334 7.07 -22.44 23.45
CA LEU A 334 7.32 -23.11 22.17
C LEU A 334 8.47 -22.44 21.41
N GLY A 335 8.56 -21.11 21.45
CA GLY A 335 9.67 -20.35 20.88
C GLY A 335 11.02 -20.75 21.47
N GLU A 336 11.13 -20.80 22.80
CA GLU A 336 12.38 -21.22 23.46
C GLU A 336 12.75 -22.67 23.15
N LYS A 337 11.77 -23.58 23.10
CA LYS A 337 12.02 -25.00 22.74
C LYS A 337 12.49 -25.12 21.29
N LEU A 338 11.91 -24.34 20.39
CA LEU A 338 12.32 -24.31 18.97
C LEU A 338 13.78 -23.87 18.85
N GLU A 339 14.16 -22.77 19.50
CA GLU A 339 15.52 -22.24 19.47
C GLU A 339 16.55 -23.25 20.02
N LYS A 340 16.24 -23.90 21.14
CA LYS A 340 17.10 -24.96 21.71
C LYS A 340 17.25 -26.14 20.76
N THR A 341 16.13 -26.63 20.20
CA THR A 341 16.16 -27.77 19.27
C THR A 341 16.92 -27.44 17.99
N GLN A 342 16.81 -26.20 17.51
CA GLN A 342 17.51 -25.75 16.32
C GLN A 342 19.02 -25.68 16.55
N LYS A 343 19.45 -25.19 17.72
CA LYS A 343 20.85 -25.20 18.13
C LYS A 343 21.41 -26.62 18.26
N ASP A 344 20.69 -27.51 18.94
CA ASP A 344 21.10 -28.91 19.09
C ASP A 344 21.23 -29.61 17.72
N LEU A 345 20.35 -29.27 16.78
CA LEU A 345 20.41 -29.77 15.40
C LEU A 345 21.65 -29.27 14.65
N GLU A 346 22.03 -28.01 14.80
CA GLU A 346 23.26 -27.47 14.21
C GLU A 346 24.51 -28.13 14.80
N ASP A 347 24.58 -28.26 16.12
CA ASP A 347 25.69 -28.90 16.83
C ASP A 347 25.85 -30.37 16.40
N THR A 348 24.75 -31.11 16.27
CA THR A 348 24.78 -32.50 15.81
C THR A 348 25.16 -32.63 14.33
N ARG A 349 24.76 -31.68 13.47
CA ARG A 349 25.20 -31.65 12.07
C ARG A 349 26.70 -31.39 11.95
N HIS A 350 27.25 -30.48 12.76
CA HIS A 350 28.69 -30.25 12.80
C HIS A 350 29.46 -31.48 13.27
N ALA A 351 29.01 -32.12 14.36
CA ALA A 351 29.64 -33.35 14.86
C ALA A 351 29.59 -34.50 13.85
N LEU A 352 28.49 -34.63 13.10
CA LEU A 352 28.36 -35.62 12.03
C LEU A 352 29.37 -35.36 10.91
N HIS A 353 29.51 -34.10 10.49
CA HIS A 353 30.47 -33.73 9.45
C HIS A 353 31.92 -34.04 9.84
N ASP A 354 32.32 -33.68 11.06
CA ASP A 354 33.65 -33.99 11.59
C ASP A 354 33.91 -35.51 11.64
N LEU A 355 32.88 -36.29 11.96
CA LEU A 355 33.00 -37.75 12.01
C LEU A 355 33.11 -38.36 10.60
N GLU A 356 32.38 -37.83 9.63
CA GLU A 356 32.47 -38.23 8.22
C GLU A 356 33.86 -37.95 7.63
N GLU A 357 34.46 -36.80 7.96
CA GLU A 357 35.82 -36.46 7.54
C GLU A 357 36.85 -37.42 8.13
N LYS A 358 36.82 -37.64 9.45
CA LYS A 358 37.69 -38.62 10.14
C LYS A 358 37.53 -40.03 9.58
N TYR A 359 36.29 -40.44 9.27
CA TYR A 359 36.02 -41.74 8.66
C TYR A 359 36.63 -41.84 7.26
N SER A 360 36.56 -40.78 6.45
CA SER A 360 37.17 -40.73 5.12
C SER A 360 38.71 -40.82 5.18
N GLU A 361 39.33 -40.10 6.11
CA GLU A 361 40.79 -40.16 6.34
C GLU A 361 41.24 -41.56 6.79
N ALA A 362 40.53 -42.14 7.77
CA ALA A 362 40.82 -43.49 8.24
C ALA A 362 40.69 -44.52 7.11
N LYS A 363 39.66 -44.39 6.27
CA LYS A 363 39.45 -45.26 5.11
C LYS A 363 40.57 -45.14 4.07
N SER A 364 41.07 -43.93 3.83
CA SER A 364 42.20 -43.70 2.92
C SER A 364 43.49 -44.30 3.48
N THR A 365 43.74 -44.11 4.78
CA THR A 365 44.89 -44.69 5.49
C THR A 365 44.86 -46.22 5.45
N ILE A 366 43.69 -46.84 5.62
CA ILE A 366 43.54 -48.30 5.50
C ILE A 366 43.92 -48.77 4.09
N LYS A 367 43.43 -48.11 3.04
CA LYS A 367 43.77 -48.46 1.66
C LYS A 367 45.27 -48.36 1.38
N GLU A 368 45.92 -47.31 1.89
CA GLU A 368 47.38 -47.15 1.76
C GLU A 368 48.13 -48.29 2.45
N LYS A 369 47.73 -48.63 3.68
CA LYS A 369 48.33 -49.76 4.42
C LYS A 369 48.12 -51.08 3.71
N GLU A 370 46.92 -51.34 3.18
CA GLU A 370 46.63 -52.55 2.38
C GLU A 370 47.53 -52.62 1.14
N PHE A 371 47.75 -51.51 0.45
CA PHE A 371 48.65 -51.45 -0.71
C PHE A 371 50.11 -51.75 -0.34
N VAL A 372 50.60 -51.20 0.77
CA VAL A 372 51.95 -51.49 1.27
C VAL A 372 52.09 -52.96 1.66
N ILE A 373 51.10 -53.53 2.36
CA ILE A 373 51.10 -54.96 2.72
C ILE A 373 51.14 -55.83 1.46
N PHE A 374 50.35 -55.51 0.44
CA PHE A 374 50.36 -56.23 -0.83
C PHE A 374 51.74 -56.21 -1.50
N ASN A 375 52.41 -55.05 -1.54
CA ASN A 375 53.75 -54.93 -2.12
C ASN A 375 54.82 -55.68 -1.30
N LEU A 376 54.72 -55.64 0.02
CA LEU A 376 55.63 -56.39 0.91
C LEU A 376 55.46 -57.90 0.71
N GLN A 377 54.23 -58.40 0.62
CA GLN A 377 53.95 -59.81 0.35
C GLN A 377 54.54 -60.26 -1.00
N ASN A 378 54.46 -59.42 -2.04
CA ASN A 378 55.05 -59.74 -3.35
C ASN A 378 56.59 -59.73 -3.29
N SER A 379 57.17 -58.80 -2.54
CA SER A 379 58.62 -58.71 -2.33
C SER A 379 59.13 -59.91 -1.53
N GLU A 380 58.41 -60.32 -0.49
CA GLU A 380 58.70 -61.51 0.32
C GLU A 380 58.66 -62.77 -0.54
N LYS A 381 57.61 -62.96 -1.36
CA LYS A 381 57.55 -64.07 -2.32
C LYS A 381 58.75 -64.08 -3.26
N SER A 382 59.12 -62.93 -3.83
CA SER A 382 60.27 -62.82 -4.73
C SER A 382 61.60 -63.14 -4.05
N LEU A 383 61.77 -62.71 -2.80
CA LEU A 383 62.96 -63.04 -1.99
C LEU A 383 63.01 -64.52 -1.64
N VAL A 384 61.87 -65.11 -1.30
CA VAL A 384 61.74 -66.56 -1.03
C VAL A 384 62.10 -67.35 -2.29
N ASP A 385 61.59 -66.98 -3.46
CA ASP A 385 61.93 -67.60 -4.75
C ASP A 385 63.42 -67.47 -5.07
N CYS A 386 64.02 -66.29 -4.83
CA CYS A 386 65.45 -66.07 -4.98
C CYS A 386 66.27 -66.95 -4.04
N ALA A 387 65.86 -67.09 -2.78
CA ALA A 387 66.51 -67.96 -1.81
C ALA A 387 66.41 -69.45 -2.21
N TYR A 388 65.26 -69.88 -2.77
CA TYR A 388 65.12 -71.22 -3.35
C TYR A 388 66.08 -71.46 -4.51
N ASN A 389 66.20 -70.49 -5.44
CA ASN A 389 67.13 -70.57 -6.57
C ASN A 389 68.59 -70.61 -6.11
N LEU A 390 68.98 -69.72 -5.19
CA LEU A 390 70.35 -69.66 -4.67
C LEU A 390 70.72 -70.95 -3.93
N ARG A 391 69.77 -71.53 -3.17
CA ARG A 391 69.96 -72.84 -2.52
C ARG A 391 70.16 -73.94 -3.55
N ALA A 392 69.37 -73.97 -4.63
CA ALA A 392 69.54 -74.94 -5.70
C ALA A 392 70.89 -74.80 -6.42
N GLU A 393 71.35 -73.56 -6.67
CA GLU A 393 72.69 -73.31 -7.22
C GLU A 393 73.81 -73.77 -6.29
N LEU A 394 73.67 -73.55 -4.98
CA LEU A 394 74.62 -74.03 -3.96
C LEU A 394 74.65 -75.56 -3.89
N GLU A 395 73.49 -76.22 -3.95
CA GLU A 395 73.39 -77.69 -4.01
C GLU A 395 74.05 -78.24 -5.28
N ASN A 396 73.82 -77.60 -6.44
CA ASN A 396 74.48 -77.95 -7.69
C ASN A 396 76.01 -77.76 -7.61
N ALA A 397 76.48 -76.62 -7.10
CA ALA A 397 77.91 -76.37 -6.94
C ALA A 397 78.56 -77.34 -5.95
N ALA A 398 77.88 -77.69 -4.85
CA ALA A 398 78.33 -78.70 -3.91
C ALA A 398 78.41 -80.10 -4.55
N ALA A 399 77.43 -80.45 -5.39
CA ALA A 399 77.45 -81.69 -6.18
C ALA A 399 78.61 -81.70 -7.19
N ASP A 400 78.86 -80.59 -7.88
CA ASP A 400 79.98 -80.43 -8.81
C ASP A 400 81.34 -80.56 -8.11
N VAL A 401 81.49 -79.92 -6.94
CA VAL A 401 82.70 -80.03 -6.10
C VAL A 401 82.90 -81.45 -5.60
N SER A 402 81.84 -82.12 -5.12
CA SER A 402 81.89 -83.53 -4.71
C SER A 402 82.26 -84.46 -5.88
N GLY A 403 81.72 -84.19 -7.08
CA GLY A 403 82.07 -84.89 -8.30
C GLY A 403 83.54 -84.68 -8.70
N LEU A 404 84.06 -83.45 -8.52
CA LEU A 404 85.47 -83.14 -8.76
C LEU A 404 86.38 -83.87 -7.76
N PHE A 405 86.04 -83.87 -6.47
CA PHE A 405 86.77 -84.62 -5.45
C PHE A 405 86.75 -86.13 -5.71
N SER A 406 85.62 -86.67 -6.20
CA SER A 406 85.52 -88.08 -6.61
C SER A 406 86.45 -88.40 -7.79
N LYS A 407 86.53 -87.50 -8.79
CA LYS A 407 87.46 -87.63 -9.91
C LYS A 407 88.93 -87.51 -9.48
N ILE A 408 89.25 -86.61 -8.55
CA ILE A 408 90.61 -86.49 -7.99
C ILE A 408 90.97 -87.74 -7.19
N GLY A 409 90.05 -88.29 -6.40
CA GLY A 409 90.26 -89.55 -5.67
C GLY A 409 90.52 -90.74 -6.60
N LEU A 410 89.83 -90.81 -7.75
CA LEU A 410 90.09 -91.79 -8.81
C LEU A 410 91.48 -91.60 -9.45
N ALA A 411 91.89 -90.36 -9.70
CA ALA A 411 93.23 -90.06 -10.20
C ALA A 411 94.33 -90.45 -9.19
N SER A 412 94.12 -90.18 -7.89
CA SER A 412 95.06 -90.59 -6.84
C SER A 412 95.15 -92.10 -6.66
N GLN A 413 94.06 -92.85 -6.89
CA GLN A 413 94.10 -94.33 -6.91
C GLN A 413 94.85 -94.88 -8.13
N LEU A 414 94.74 -94.22 -9.28
CA LEU A 414 95.52 -94.54 -10.49
C LEU A 414 97.02 -94.26 -10.29
N ASP A 415 97.36 -93.12 -9.69
CA ASP A 415 98.75 -92.77 -9.35
C ASP A 415 99.34 -93.71 -8.28
N HIS A 416 98.54 -94.15 -7.31
CA HIS A 416 98.99 -95.15 -6.33
C HIS A 416 99.20 -96.53 -6.98
N LEU A 417 98.41 -96.91 -7.99
CA LEU A 417 98.64 -98.15 -8.74
C LEU A 417 99.94 -98.07 -9.55
N TYR A 418 100.23 -96.92 -10.17
CA TYR A 418 101.50 -96.68 -10.86
C TYR A 418 102.70 -96.69 -9.91
N PHE A 419 102.59 -96.06 -8.74
CA PHE A 419 103.66 -96.01 -7.74
C PHE A 419 104.00 -97.38 -7.12
N VAL A 420 103.01 -98.27 -6.96
CA VAL A 420 103.24 -99.63 -6.46
C VAL A 420 103.92 -100.52 -7.51
N MET A 421 103.68 -100.30 -8.81
CA MET A 421 104.38 -101.03 -9.86
C MET A 421 105.87 -100.64 -9.97
N ASP A 422 106.23 -99.38 -9.76
CA ASP A 422 107.63 -98.93 -9.87
C ASP A 422 108.54 -99.34 -8.71
N ARG A 423 107.98 -99.64 -7.52
CA ARG A 423 108.77 -99.92 -6.31
C ARG A 423 109.32 -101.35 -6.21
N PHE A 424 108.93 -102.26 -7.10
CA PHE A 424 109.46 -103.64 -7.10
C PHE A 424 110.79 -103.80 -7.83
N HIS A 425 111.28 -102.78 -8.55
CA HIS A 425 112.43 -102.96 -9.44
C HIS A 425 113.78 -102.39 -8.97
N PHE A 426 113.89 -101.74 -7.80
CA PHE A 426 115.18 -101.16 -7.39
C PHE A 426 115.52 -101.42 -5.91
N ASN A 427 116.66 -102.11 -5.74
CA ASN A 427 117.52 -102.22 -4.55
C ASN A 427 117.23 -103.31 -3.51
N GLY A 428 117.79 -104.49 -3.81
CA GLY A 428 118.72 -105.14 -2.88
C GLY A 428 120.14 -104.59 -3.06
N HIS A 429 120.77 -104.13 -1.96
CA HIS A 429 122.20 -104.26 -1.59
C HIS A 429 122.59 -103.20 -0.53
N CYS A 430 122.66 -103.62 0.74
CA CYS A 430 123.84 -103.57 1.63
C CYS A 430 123.43 -103.58 3.12
N SER A 431 123.98 -104.58 3.82
CA SER A 431 123.99 -104.90 5.26
C SER A 431 122.71 -105.45 5.90
#